data_AF-A0A659UQB0-F1
#
_entry.id   AF-A0A659UQB0-F1
#
_cell.length_a   1.000
_cell.length_b   1.000
_cell.length_c   1.000
_cell.angle_alpha   90.00
_cell.angle_beta   90.00
_cell.angle_gamma   90.00
#
_symmetry.space_group_name_H-M   'P 1'
#
loop_
_entity.id
_entity.type
_entity.pdbx_description
1 polymer ?
#
loop_
_entity_poly.entity_id
_entity_poly.type
_entity_poly.pdbx_seq_one_letter_code
_entity_poly.pdbx_strand_id
1 'polypeptide(L)'
;RIGWLVTRDAALQEKFLAAKEQIGICGSVIDEGIARGMLARRDAFLGKLLPEMAGRRDIVQAWIDREPLVDWVRPEGGVVGFPRLNVEPGFDLDRFYVGLLEDHGTYVGPGHWFEMEKRFFRVGFGWPTEAELKGGLDAISAALRQ
;
A
#
# COMPACT_ATOMS: atom_id res chain seq x y z
N ARG A 1 7.78 -3.33 16.93
CA ARG A 1 8.06 -3.75 15.53
C ARG A 1 8.30 -5.25 15.52
N ILE A 2 7.33 -6.06 15.10
CA ILE A 2 7.41 -7.53 15.22
C ILE A 2 7.09 -8.17 13.87
N GLY A 3 7.84 -9.21 13.53
CA GLY A 3 7.63 -10.12 12.41
C GLY A 3 8.24 -11.47 12.75
N TRP A 4 8.04 -12.47 11.89
CA TRP A 4 8.56 -13.81 12.11
C TRP A 4 8.91 -14.48 10.78
N LEU A 5 9.75 -15.50 10.88
CA LEU A 5 10.07 -16.44 9.81
C LEU A 5 9.62 -17.83 10.25
N VAL A 6 9.11 -18.63 9.32
CA VAL A 6 8.77 -20.03 9.58
C VAL A 6 9.43 -20.89 8.50
N THR A 7 10.17 -21.91 8.92
CA THR A 7 10.75 -22.91 8.03
C THR A 7 10.66 -24.30 8.67
N ARG A 8 10.62 -25.35 7.83
CA ARG A 8 10.74 -26.75 8.27
C ARG A 8 12.19 -27.25 8.20
N ASP A 9 13.08 -26.52 7.56
CA ASP A 9 14.50 -26.86 7.43
C ASP A 9 15.26 -26.41 8.68
N ALA A 10 15.74 -27.38 9.45
CA ALA A 10 16.47 -27.13 10.69
C ALA A 10 17.82 -26.42 10.47
N ALA A 11 18.51 -26.71 9.36
CA ALA A 11 19.78 -26.07 9.05
C ALA A 11 19.56 -24.60 8.65
N LEU A 12 18.46 -24.28 7.95
CA LEU A 12 18.07 -22.90 7.72
C LEU A 12 17.66 -22.19 9.02
N GLN A 13 16.91 -22.86 9.90
CA GLN A 13 16.50 -22.29 11.19
C GLN A 13 17.72 -21.87 12.04
N GLU A 14 18.75 -22.71 12.11
CA GLU A 14 20.01 -22.40 12.81
C GLU A 14 20.72 -21.20 12.18
N LYS A 15 20.83 -21.16 10.85
CA LYS A 15 21.43 -20.03 10.13
C LYS A 15 20.70 -18.72 10.39
N PHE A 16 19.36 -18.74 10.39
CA PHE A 16 18.57 -17.53 10.68
C PHE A 16 18.74 -17.08 12.13
N LEU A 17 18.86 -18.01 13.09
CA LEU A 17 19.14 -17.67 14.49
C LEU A 17 20.52 -17.00 14.63
N ALA A 18 21.57 -17.60 14.06
CA ALA A 18 22.91 -17.02 14.07
C ALA A 18 22.95 -15.64 13.40
N ALA A 19 22.25 -15.46 12.28
CA ALA A 19 22.13 -14.16 11.62
C ALA A 19 21.39 -13.13 12.52
N LYS A 20 20.31 -13.54 13.19
CA LYS A 20 19.58 -12.68 14.12
C LYS A 20 20.47 -12.20 15.26
N GLU A 21 21.33 -13.06 15.81
CA GLU A 21 22.29 -12.69 16.86
C GLU A 21 23.26 -11.59 16.41
N GLN A 22 23.65 -11.58 15.13
CA GLN A 22 24.52 -10.54 14.56
C GLN A 22 23.78 -9.23 14.22
N ILE A 23 22.51 -9.30 13.84
CA ILE A 23 21.74 -8.13 13.37
C ILE A 23 21.07 -7.38 14.53
N GLY A 24 20.48 -8.10 15.48
CA GLY A 24 19.64 -7.45 16.50
C GLY A 24 19.40 -8.25 17.77
N ILE A 25 19.98 -9.45 17.91
CA ILE A 25 19.87 -10.36 19.07
C ILE A 25 18.44 -10.82 19.33
N CYS A 26 17.60 -9.95 19.89
CA CYS A 26 16.22 -10.22 20.23
C CYS A 26 15.31 -8.99 20.05
N GLY A 27 14.00 -9.22 20.03
CA GLY A 27 13.02 -8.14 20.02
C GLY A 27 12.89 -7.49 21.41
N SER A 28 12.13 -6.39 21.46
CA SER A 28 11.70 -5.78 22.72
C SER A 28 10.68 -6.68 23.43
N VAL A 29 10.90 -6.95 24.72
CA VAL A 29 9.96 -7.74 25.55
C VAL A 29 8.57 -7.07 25.60
N ILE A 30 8.52 -5.75 25.62
CA ILE A 30 7.26 -4.99 25.58
C ILE A 30 6.55 -5.19 24.24
N ASP A 31 7.29 -5.10 23.14
CA ASP A 31 6.74 -5.30 21.79
C ASP A 31 6.20 -6.73 21.62
N GLU A 32 6.92 -7.74 22.13
CA GLU A 32 6.48 -9.14 22.12
C GLU A 32 5.23 -9.35 22.97
N GLY A 33 5.16 -8.72 24.16
CA GLY A 33 3.98 -8.73 25.01
C GLY A 33 2.74 -8.17 24.31
N ILE A 34 2.88 -7.03 23.63
CA ILE A 34 1.81 -6.40 22.85
C ILE A 34 1.43 -7.28 21.66
N ALA A 35 2.40 -7.79 20.91
CA ALA A 35 2.15 -8.62 19.73
C ALA A 35 1.42 -9.91 20.10
N ARG A 36 1.81 -10.59 21.18
CA ARG A 36 1.11 -11.76 21.71
C ARG A 36 -0.34 -11.44 22.04
N GLY A 37 -0.57 -10.34 22.77
CA GLY A 37 -1.93 -9.91 23.12
C GLY A 37 -2.78 -9.61 21.89
N MET A 38 -2.18 -9.00 20.86
CA MET A 38 -2.87 -8.70 19.61
C MET A 38 -3.20 -9.97 18.80
N LEU A 39 -2.23 -10.87 18.66
CA LEU A 39 -2.40 -12.15 17.95
C LEU A 39 -3.47 -13.03 18.59
N ALA A 40 -3.57 -13.03 19.92
CA ALA A 40 -4.62 -13.75 20.65
C ALA A 40 -6.05 -13.24 20.34
N ARG A 41 -6.17 -11.99 19.86
CA ARG A 41 -7.45 -11.34 19.50
C ARG A 41 -7.59 -11.11 18.00
N ARG A 42 -6.74 -11.73 17.18
CA ARG A 42 -6.62 -11.44 15.74
C ARG A 42 -7.94 -11.63 15.01
N ASP A 43 -8.72 -12.64 15.34
CA ASP A 43 -9.92 -12.98 14.58
C ASP A 43 -11.00 -11.89 14.76
N ALA A 44 -11.15 -11.37 15.98
CA ALA A 44 -12.04 -10.25 16.26
C ALA A 44 -11.59 -8.94 15.60
N PHE A 45 -10.27 -8.71 15.52
CA PHE A 45 -9.71 -7.54 14.84
C PHE A 45 -9.87 -7.62 13.33
N LEU A 46 -9.45 -8.74 12.73
CA LEU A 46 -9.53 -8.98 11.28
C LEU A 46 -10.98 -9.05 10.82
N GLY A 47 -11.89 -9.59 11.63
CA GLY A 47 -13.32 -9.61 11.33
C GLY A 47 -13.94 -8.23 11.17
N LYS A 48 -13.36 -7.20 11.81
CA LYS A 48 -13.77 -5.80 11.63
C LYS A 48 -13.00 -5.10 10.50
N LEU A 49 -11.69 -5.33 10.44
CA LEU A 49 -10.81 -4.63 9.50
C LEU A 49 -11.02 -5.07 8.05
N LEU A 50 -11.16 -6.38 7.78
CA LEU A 50 -11.22 -6.89 6.42
C LEU A 50 -12.44 -6.37 5.63
N PRO A 51 -13.67 -6.32 6.18
CA PRO A 51 -14.79 -5.68 5.51
C PRO A 51 -14.57 -4.19 5.21
N GLU A 52 -13.96 -3.45 6.15
CA GLU A 52 -13.65 -2.04 5.93
C GLU A 52 -12.65 -1.86 4.77
N MET A 53 -11.58 -2.65 4.75
CA MET A 53 -10.58 -2.61 3.67
C MET A 53 -11.16 -3.04 2.32
N ALA A 54 -12.10 -3.99 2.31
CA ALA A 54 -12.84 -4.34 1.10
C ALA A 54 -13.66 -3.16 0.59
N GLY A 55 -14.39 -2.46 1.47
CA GLY A 55 -15.13 -1.24 1.11
C GLY A 55 -14.22 -0.11 0.59
N ARG A 56 -13.03 0.07 1.18
CA ARG A 56 -12.01 1.01 0.70
C ARG A 56 -11.52 0.65 -0.72
N ARG A 57 -11.31 -0.63 -1.01
CA ARG A 57 -10.97 -1.10 -2.36
C ARG A 57 -12.10 -0.82 -3.35
N ASP A 58 -13.36 -0.97 -2.92
CA ASP A 58 -14.53 -0.74 -3.79
C ASP A 58 -14.69 0.74 -4.15
N ILE A 59 -14.32 1.65 -3.24
CA ILE A 59 -14.23 3.08 -3.55
C ILE A 59 -13.22 3.36 -4.66
N VAL A 60 -12.03 2.73 -4.59
CA VAL A 60 -11.02 2.87 -5.64
C VAL A 60 -11.52 2.27 -6.96
N GLN A 61 -12.16 1.11 -6.93
CA GLN A 61 -12.76 0.51 -8.13
C GLN A 61 -13.79 1.45 -8.78
N ALA A 62 -14.71 2.01 -7.98
CA ALA A 62 -15.70 2.96 -8.48
C ALA A 62 -15.09 4.27 -9.00
N TRP A 63 -13.86 4.61 -8.60
CA TRP A 63 -13.09 5.70 -9.21
C TRP A 63 -12.44 5.29 -10.53
N ILE A 64 -11.82 4.11 -10.59
CA ILE A 64 -11.28 3.57 -11.85
C ILE A 64 -12.38 3.47 -12.92
N ASP A 65 -13.56 2.98 -12.56
CA ASP A 65 -14.68 2.81 -13.50
C ASP A 65 -15.15 4.13 -14.13
N ARG A 66 -14.90 5.28 -13.48
CA ARG A 66 -15.26 6.63 -13.98
C ARG A 66 -14.08 7.41 -14.55
N GLU A 67 -12.84 6.98 -14.34
CA GLU A 67 -11.63 7.70 -14.79
C GLU A 67 -11.02 7.00 -16.02
N PRO A 68 -11.30 7.47 -17.25
CA PRO A 68 -10.81 6.81 -18.47
C PRO A 68 -9.28 6.85 -18.62
N LEU A 69 -8.61 7.79 -17.93
CA LEU A 69 -7.16 7.93 -17.97
C LEU A 69 -6.43 7.00 -16.99
N VAL A 70 -7.13 6.13 -16.27
CA VAL A 70 -6.51 5.22 -15.31
C VAL A 70 -7.14 3.84 -15.42
N ASP A 71 -6.31 2.82 -15.58
CA ASP A 71 -6.72 1.42 -15.49
C ASP A 71 -5.95 0.71 -14.38
N TRP A 72 -6.49 -0.40 -13.91
CA TRP A 72 -5.78 -1.28 -12.98
C TRP A 72 -6.22 -2.73 -13.12
N VAL A 73 -5.34 -3.62 -12.67
CA VAL A 73 -5.76 -4.95 -12.26
C VAL A 73 -6.22 -4.84 -10.82
N ARG A 74 -7.51 -5.08 -10.58
CA ARG A 74 -8.09 -4.98 -9.23
C ARG A 74 -7.36 -5.93 -8.28
N PRO A 75 -6.81 -5.45 -7.15
CA PRO A 75 -6.05 -6.28 -6.23
C PRO A 75 -6.96 -7.28 -5.51
N GLU A 76 -6.55 -8.54 -5.48
CA GLU A 76 -7.28 -9.62 -4.80
C GLU A 76 -7.00 -9.66 -3.29
N GLY A 77 -5.90 -9.04 -2.84
CA GLY A 77 -5.52 -8.97 -1.43
C GLY A 77 -4.68 -7.74 -1.10
N GLY A 78 -4.47 -7.52 0.20
CA GLY A 78 -3.77 -6.34 0.71
C GLY A 78 -4.63 -5.07 0.69
N VAL A 79 -3.97 -3.94 0.89
CA VAL A 79 -4.60 -2.60 1.02
C VAL A 79 -3.99 -1.58 0.05
N VAL A 80 -3.43 -2.09 -1.04
CA VAL A 80 -2.66 -1.33 -2.02
C VAL A 80 -3.03 -1.83 -3.42
N GLY A 81 -3.19 -0.89 -4.35
CA GLY A 81 -3.29 -1.15 -5.79
C GLY A 81 -2.11 -0.56 -6.55
N PHE A 82 -1.96 -0.99 -7.79
CA PHE A 82 -0.91 -0.48 -8.68
C PHE A 82 -1.48 -0.06 -10.05
N PRO A 83 -2.22 1.06 -10.12
CA PRO A 83 -2.83 1.52 -11.35
C PRO A 83 -1.80 2.01 -12.37
N ARG A 84 -2.25 2.09 -13.61
CA ARG A 84 -1.52 2.60 -14.76
C ARG A 84 -2.26 3.78 -15.36
N LEU A 85 -1.52 4.81 -15.73
CA LEU A 85 -2.05 6.00 -16.41
C LEU A 85 -2.15 5.73 -17.92
N ASN A 86 -3.32 5.94 -18.53
CA ASN A 86 -3.57 5.86 -19.97
C ASN A 86 -3.48 7.24 -20.61
N VAL A 87 -2.30 7.84 -20.49
CA VAL A 87 -1.98 9.15 -21.07
C VAL A 87 -1.21 9.01 -22.39
N GLU A 88 -1.37 10.01 -23.25
CA GLU A 88 -0.73 10.07 -24.57
C GLU A 88 0.80 10.10 -24.49
N PRO A 89 1.49 9.66 -25.56
CA PRO A 89 2.94 9.82 -25.67
C PRO A 89 3.35 11.29 -25.50
N GLY A 90 4.28 11.56 -24.60
CA GLY A 90 4.77 12.92 -24.30
C GLY A 90 4.10 13.61 -23.12
N PHE A 91 3.12 12.97 -22.45
CA PHE A 91 2.58 13.47 -21.19
C PHE A 91 3.69 13.62 -20.13
N ASP A 92 3.76 14.80 -19.51
CA ASP A 92 4.78 15.12 -18.51
C ASP A 92 4.41 14.51 -17.14
N LEU A 93 4.86 13.28 -16.94
CA LEU A 93 4.65 12.53 -15.70
C LEU A 93 5.31 13.21 -14.50
N ASP A 94 6.43 13.92 -14.70
CA ASP A 94 7.11 14.60 -13.60
C ASP A 94 6.29 15.80 -13.12
N ARG A 95 5.78 16.60 -14.06
CA ARG A 95 4.85 17.68 -13.74
C ARG A 95 3.57 17.17 -13.08
N PHE A 96 3.04 16.03 -13.52
CA PHE A 96 1.88 15.41 -12.87
C PHE A 96 2.13 15.09 -11.39
N TYR A 97 3.25 14.45 -11.04
CA TYR A 97 3.53 14.12 -9.64
C TYR A 97 3.85 15.35 -8.79
N VAL A 98 4.53 16.35 -9.37
CA VAL A 98 4.79 17.63 -8.69
C VAL A 98 3.47 18.35 -8.42
N GLY A 99 2.62 18.53 -9.44
CA GLY A 99 1.32 19.19 -9.29
C GLY A 99 0.38 18.44 -8.35
N LEU A 100 0.34 17.10 -8.41
CA LEU A 100 -0.47 16.30 -7.50
C LEU A 100 -0.15 16.58 -6.02
N LEU A 101 1.13 16.75 -5.70
CA LEU A 101 1.59 17.07 -4.36
C LEU A 101 1.41 18.55 -4.03
N GLU A 102 1.92 19.45 -4.86
CA GLU A 102 2.01 20.88 -4.58
C GLU A 102 0.65 21.59 -4.68
N ASP A 103 -0.15 21.25 -5.69
CA ASP A 103 -1.44 21.92 -5.94
C ASP A 103 -2.61 21.23 -5.22
N HIS A 104 -2.55 19.91 -5.03
CA HIS A 104 -3.66 19.13 -4.48
C HIS A 104 -3.36 18.44 -3.14
N GLY A 105 -2.13 18.56 -2.61
CA GLY A 105 -1.76 17.94 -1.33
C GLY A 105 -1.85 16.41 -1.33
N THR A 106 -1.87 15.78 -2.51
CA THR A 106 -2.06 14.33 -2.67
C THR A 106 -0.74 13.65 -3.02
N TYR A 107 -0.49 12.47 -2.47
CA TYR A 107 0.75 11.75 -2.69
C TYR A 107 0.51 10.27 -2.96
N VAL A 108 1.11 9.77 -4.03
CA VAL A 108 1.14 8.35 -4.40
C VAL A 108 2.59 7.93 -4.63
N GLY A 109 2.88 6.62 -4.51
CA GLY A 109 4.24 6.12 -4.77
C GLY A 109 4.47 5.96 -6.28
N PRO A 110 5.35 6.73 -6.92
CA PRO A 110 5.58 6.60 -8.36
C PRO A 110 6.13 5.23 -8.72
N GLY A 111 5.80 4.73 -9.92
CA GLY A 111 6.13 3.37 -10.36
C GLY A 111 7.63 3.04 -10.35
N HIS A 112 8.49 4.03 -10.58
CA HIS A 112 9.94 3.83 -10.63
C HIS A 112 10.56 3.40 -9.29
N TRP A 113 9.85 3.57 -8.18
CA TRP A 113 10.24 3.01 -6.88
C TRP A 113 10.11 1.48 -6.82
N PHE A 114 9.39 0.90 -7.78
CA PHE A 114 9.05 -0.52 -7.87
C PHE A 114 9.56 -1.14 -9.17
N GLU A 115 10.61 -0.57 -9.77
CA GLU A 115 11.20 -1.01 -11.05
C GLU A 115 10.20 -0.97 -12.23
N MET A 116 9.19 -0.10 -12.15
CA MET A 116 8.19 0.11 -13.19
C MET A 116 8.26 1.53 -13.75
N GLU A 117 7.72 1.75 -14.94
CA GLU A 117 7.69 3.10 -15.53
C GLU A 117 6.90 4.09 -14.65
N LYS A 118 7.24 5.39 -14.73
CA LYS A 118 6.53 6.47 -13.99
C LYS A 118 5.03 6.56 -14.31
N ARG A 119 4.58 5.94 -15.39
CA ARG A 119 3.16 5.84 -15.77
C ARG A 119 2.36 4.89 -14.88
N PHE A 120 3.03 4.11 -14.03
CA PHE A 120 2.39 3.35 -12.95
C PHE A 120 2.55 4.09 -11.64
N PHE A 121 1.67 3.84 -10.69
CA PHE A 121 1.82 4.32 -9.32
C PHE A 121 1.20 3.36 -8.32
N ARG A 122 1.66 3.44 -7.07
CA ARG A 122 1.13 2.72 -5.92
C ARG A 122 0.13 3.59 -5.20
N VAL A 123 -1.13 3.16 -5.14
CA VAL A 123 -2.19 3.78 -4.34
C VAL A 123 -2.50 2.91 -3.12
N GLY A 124 -2.38 3.49 -1.93
CA GLY A 124 -2.72 2.83 -0.67
C GLY A 124 -4.08 3.30 -0.16
N PHE A 125 -4.94 2.37 0.21
CA PHE A 125 -6.30 2.67 0.70
C PHE A 125 -6.57 2.13 2.10
N GLY A 126 -5.52 1.69 2.83
CA GLY A 126 -5.62 1.14 4.18
C GLY A 126 -5.37 2.10 5.34
N TRP A 127 -4.66 3.21 5.10
CA TRP A 127 -4.39 4.25 6.10
C TRP A 127 -5.35 5.45 6.06
N PRO A 128 -5.70 6.03 4.87
CA PRO A 128 -6.54 7.21 4.84
C PRO A 128 -7.96 6.91 5.32
N THR A 129 -8.60 7.93 5.88
CA THR A 129 -10.05 7.93 6.08
C THR A 129 -10.77 7.85 4.74
N GLU A 130 -12.08 7.57 4.77
CA GLU A 130 -12.89 7.55 3.54
C GLU A 130 -12.85 8.86 2.76
N ALA A 131 -12.94 9.97 3.49
CA ALA A 131 -12.99 11.30 2.91
C ALA A 131 -11.63 11.65 2.28
N GLU A 132 -10.53 11.36 2.97
CA GLU A 132 -9.18 11.55 2.43
C GLU A 132 -8.93 10.67 1.20
N LEU A 133 -9.38 9.40 1.22
CA LEU A 133 -9.27 8.51 0.07
C LEU A 133 -10.02 9.06 -1.13
N LYS A 134 -11.30 9.43 -0.96
CA LYS A 134 -12.11 10.01 -2.05
C LYS A 134 -11.49 11.30 -2.57
N GLY A 135 -11.09 12.21 -1.68
CA GLY A 135 -10.45 13.47 -2.04
C GLY A 135 -9.14 13.27 -2.81
N GLY A 136 -8.29 12.33 -2.37
CA GLY A 136 -7.04 12.02 -3.06
C GLY A 136 -7.26 11.39 -4.44
N LEU A 137 -8.29 10.54 -4.61
CA LEU A 137 -8.64 10.00 -5.92
C LEU A 137 -9.16 11.09 -6.87
N ASP A 138 -10.01 11.99 -6.38
CA ASP A 138 -10.51 13.12 -7.17
C ASP A 138 -9.38 14.11 -7.51
N ALA A 139 -8.39 14.29 -6.62
CA ALA A 139 -7.18 15.06 -6.90
C ALA A 139 -6.31 14.44 -8.00
N ILE A 140 -6.17 13.11 -8.05
CA ILE A 140 -5.50 12.43 -9.17
C ILE A 140 -6.22 12.75 -10.48
N SER A 141 -7.55 12.64 -10.50
CA SER A 141 -8.35 13.00 -11.68
C SER A 141 -8.19 14.45 -12.10
N ALA A 142 -8.05 15.38 -11.15
CA ALA A 142 -7.84 16.79 -11.44
C ALA A 142 -6.43 17.05 -12.01
N ALA A 143 -5.40 16.47 -11.40
CA ALA A 143 -4.01 16.61 -11.84
C ALA A 143 -3.76 16.00 -13.23
N LEU A 144 -4.50 14.95 -13.62
CA LEU A 144 -4.42 14.38 -14.98
C LEU A 144 -4.93 15.31 -16.09
N ARG A 145 -5.68 16.36 -15.76
CA ARG A 145 -6.29 17.31 -16.70
C ARG A 145 -5.63 18.70 -16.69
N GLN A 146 -4.54 18.87 -15.95
CA GLN A 146 -3.74 20.09 -15.88
C GLN A 146 -2.61 20.06 -16.93
#